data_AF-A0A535M0D1-F1
#
_entry.id   AF-A0A535M0D1-F1
#
_cell.length_a   1.000
_cell.length_b   1.000
_cell.length_c   1.000
_cell.angle_alpha   90.00
_cell.angle_beta   90.00
_cell.angle_gamma   90.00
#
_symmetry.space_group_name_H-M   'P 1'
#
loop_
_entity.id
_entity.type
_entity.pdbx_description
1 polymer ?
#
loop_
_entity_poly.entity_id
_entity_poly.type
_entity_poly.pdbx_seq_one_letter_code
_entity_poly.pdbx_strand_id
1 'polypeptide(L)'
;MAVQPRLASAVMLLRDMTPGQGIEVFMVRRVIQSDFAPDVFVFPGGSVSADDRAAEQAEQVFTPVAPGKADPEGRTILGSGIRAAAIRELFEEAGVLLAYRREQVLAIGEEDIARFDNYRQAFNQRNGSLIEMARAENLRLATDRLGYFAHWITPEGMPKRFDTHFFITTAPAEQQAAHDRLETSEGIWISPAEALASSERGEFPLVFATIHQLRELAAFHSVQEALESTTMQHVATHVPILEQRAGGARVYLPGDDDNKWDVPENMTRS
;
A
#
# COMPACT_ATOMS: atom_id res chain seq x y z
N MET A 1 -22.88 -14.09 11.27
CA MET A 1 -21.77 -13.48 12.06
C MET A 1 -21.13 -12.41 11.20
N ALA A 2 -20.75 -11.27 11.77
CA ALA A 2 -20.02 -10.25 11.01
C ALA A 2 -18.66 -10.81 10.56
N VAL A 3 -18.32 -10.62 9.28
CA VAL A 3 -17.00 -11.01 8.74
C VAL A 3 -15.94 -10.16 9.44
N GLN A 4 -14.95 -10.81 10.05
CA GLN A 4 -13.83 -10.11 10.67
C GLN A 4 -12.92 -9.53 9.59
N PRO A 5 -12.50 -8.25 9.69
CA PRO A 5 -11.60 -7.67 8.72
C PRO A 5 -10.22 -8.30 8.85
N ARG A 6 -9.61 -8.67 7.72
CA ARG A 6 -8.24 -9.17 7.67
C ARG A 6 -7.28 -8.00 7.77
N LEU A 7 -6.29 -8.09 8.66
CA LEU A 7 -5.23 -7.09 8.76
C LEU A 7 -4.43 -7.03 7.45
N ALA A 8 -4.20 -5.84 6.94
CA ALA A 8 -3.56 -5.58 5.66
C ALA A 8 -2.72 -4.30 5.69
N SER A 9 -1.84 -4.18 4.71
CA SER A 9 -1.02 -3.00 4.49
C SER A 9 -0.99 -2.63 3.01
N ALA A 10 -0.91 -1.33 2.72
CA ALA A 10 -0.69 -0.84 1.36
C ALA A 10 0.34 0.29 1.36
N VAL A 11 1.13 0.39 0.29
CA VAL A 11 2.19 1.38 0.15
C VAL A 11 1.97 2.27 -1.07
N MET A 12 1.79 3.56 -0.81
CA MET A 12 1.82 4.60 -1.83
C MET A 12 3.27 5.01 -2.06
N LEU A 13 3.87 4.42 -3.10
CA LEU A 13 5.23 4.74 -3.53
C LEU A 13 5.22 6.04 -4.33
N LEU A 14 5.89 7.08 -3.82
CA LEU A 14 5.85 8.42 -4.37
C LEU A 14 7.17 8.81 -5.03
N ARG A 15 7.09 9.67 -6.05
CA ARG A 15 8.24 10.40 -6.59
C ARG A 15 7.84 11.84 -6.91
N ASP A 16 8.79 12.76 -6.81
CA ASP A 16 8.57 14.12 -7.28
C ASP A 16 8.49 14.11 -8.81
N MET A 17 7.58 14.93 -9.36
CA MET A 17 7.64 15.32 -10.75
C MET A 17 8.83 16.27 -10.98
N THR A 18 8.92 16.90 -12.15
CA THR A 18 9.89 18.00 -12.27
C THR A 18 9.63 19.06 -11.18
N PRO A 19 10.66 19.70 -10.62
CA PRO A 19 10.52 20.55 -9.44
C PRO A 19 9.38 21.57 -9.58
N GLY A 20 8.41 21.51 -8.66
CA GLY A 20 7.24 22.40 -8.63
C GLY A 20 6.01 21.91 -9.41
N GLN A 21 6.04 20.71 -9.99
CA GLN A 21 4.88 20.13 -10.70
C GLN A 21 4.06 19.13 -9.88
N GLY A 22 4.39 18.93 -8.60
CA GLY A 22 3.70 18.00 -7.71
C GLY A 22 4.37 16.63 -7.64
N ILE A 23 3.58 15.61 -7.30
CA ILE A 23 4.03 14.24 -7.10
C ILE A 23 3.33 13.27 -8.03
N GLU A 24 4.00 12.16 -8.33
CA GLU A 24 3.38 10.97 -8.90
C GLU A 24 3.36 9.86 -7.86
N VAL A 25 2.35 9.00 -7.95
CA VAL A 25 2.23 7.77 -7.17
C VAL A 25 2.28 6.57 -8.12
N PHE A 26 2.99 5.52 -7.71
CA PHE A 26 2.99 4.25 -8.43
C PHE A 26 1.72 3.47 -8.09
N MET A 27 0.95 3.11 -9.11
CA MET A 27 -0.25 2.31 -9.00
C MET A 27 -0.14 1.08 -9.86
N VAL A 28 -0.79 0.01 -9.42
CA VAL A 28 -0.85 -1.27 -10.14
C VAL A 28 -2.29 -1.64 -10.43
N ARG A 29 -2.53 -2.24 -11.60
CA ARG A 29 -3.85 -2.76 -11.99
C ARG A 29 -3.95 -4.23 -11.59
N ARG A 30 -4.90 -4.58 -10.73
CA ARG A 30 -5.14 -5.98 -10.33
C ARG A 30 -5.63 -6.77 -11.53
N VAL A 31 -5.14 -8.01 -11.70
CA VAL A 31 -5.65 -8.91 -12.74
C VAL A 31 -7.15 -9.19 -12.57
N ILE A 32 -7.84 -9.44 -13.69
CA ILE A 32 -9.31 -9.69 -13.73
C ILE A 32 -9.72 -10.90 -12.86
N GLN A 33 -8.79 -11.83 -12.59
CA GLN A 33 -9.01 -13.02 -11.77
C GLN A 33 -8.82 -12.78 -10.26
N SER A 34 -8.58 -11.53 -9.85
CA SER A 34 -8.41 -11.20 -8.44
C SER A 34 -9.72 -11.35 -7.66
N ASP A 35 -9.64 -12.03 -6.52
CA ASP A 35 -10.78 -12.32 -5.64
C ASP A 35 -11.48 -11.08 -5.05
N PHE A 36 -10.83 -9.92 -5.09
CA PHE A 36 -11.38 -8.66 -4.59
C PHE A 36 -11.01 -7.53 -5.54
N ALA A 37 -12.01 -6.79 -6.01
CA ALA A 37 -11.85 -5.69 -6.95
C ALA A 37 -10.98 -6.09 -8.16
N PRO A 38 -11.47 -6.98 -9.03
CA PRO A 38 -10.78 -7.27 -10.28
C PRO A 38 -10.81 -6.04 -11.20
N ASP A 39 -9.73 -5.83 -11.93
CA ASP A 39 -9.63 -4.80 -12.97
C ASP A 39 -9.67 -3.34 -12.47
N VAL A 40 -9.29 -3.09 -11.21
CA VAL A 40 -9.11 -1.73 -10.66
C VAL A 40 -7.64 -1.41 -10.43
N PHE A 41 -7.32 -0.11 -10.43
CA PHE A 41 -6.03 0.39 -9.99
C PHE A 41 -6.01 0.57 -8.47
N VAL A 42 -4.95 0.05 -7.84
CA VAL A 42 -4.69 0.10 -6.40
C VAL A 42 -3.22 0.44 -6.15
N PHE A 43 -2.88 0.63 -4.89
CA PHE A 43 -1.48 0.69 -4.45
C PHE A 43 -0.98 -0.73 -4.14
N PRO A 44 0.32 -1.02 -4.31
CA PRO A 44 0.93 -2.26 -3.85
C PRO A 44 0.51 -2.59 -2.41
N GLY A 45 -0.02 -3.79 -2.15
CA GLY A 45 -0.54 -4.10 -0.84
C GLY A 45 -1.39 -5.36 -0.74
N GLY A 46 -1.32 -5.97 0.43
CA GLY A 46 -2.00 -7.22 0.72
C GLY A 46 -2.15 -7.50 2.20
N SER A 47 -2.59 -8.72 2.50
CA SER A 47 -2.90 -9.14 3.87
C SER A 47 -1.63 -9.50 4.64
N VAL A 48 -1.59 -9.15 5.91
CA VAL A 48 -0.51 -9.56 6.82
C VAL A 48 -0.54 -11.08 6.99
N SER A 49 0.59 -11.73 6.66
CA SER A 49 0.79 -13.17 6.82
C SER A 49 1.34 -13.53 8.21
N ALA A 50 1.38 -14.83 8.52
CA ALA A 50 2.06 -15.31 9.72
C ALA A 50 3.58 -15.06 9.66
N ASP A 51 4.16 -15.13 8.47
CA ASP A 51 5.60 -14.92 8.25
C ASP A 51 5.98 -13.46 8.47
N ASP A 52 5.12 -12.52 8.07
CA ASP A 52 5.33 -11.08 8.35
C ASP A 52 5.39 -10.82 9.86
N ARG A 53 4.49 -11.45 10.64
CA ARG A 53 4.46 -11.35 12.11
C ARG A 53 5.70 -11.95 12.75
N ALA A 54 6.11 -13.13 12.29
CA ALA A 54 7.30 -13.80 12.78
C ALA A 54 8.59 -13.02 12.41
N ALA A 55 8.62 -12.43 11.21
CA ALA A 55 9.74 -11.64 10.73
C ALA A 55 9.99 -10.41 11.60
N GLU A 56 8.96 -9.67 11.99
CA GLU A 56 9.12 -8.49 12.86
C GLU A 56 9.65 -8.82 14.27
N GLN A 57 9.65 -10.09 14.68
CA GLN A 57 10.26 -10.55 15.94
C GLN A 57 11.76 -10.88 15.80
N ALA A 58 12.28 -10.97 14.58
CA ALA A 58 13.67 -11.31 14.34
C ALA A 58 14.61 -10.14 14.68
N GLU A 59 15.59 -10.39 15.54
CA GLU A 59 16.57 -9.39 15.92
C GLU A 59 17.38 -8.90 14.70
N GLN A 60 17.59 -7.58 14.66
CA GLN A 60 18.43 -6.89 13.67
C GLN A 60 17.99 -7.00 12.20
N VAL A 61 16.82 -7.60 11.91
CA VAL A 61 16.29 -7.67 10.54
C VAL A 61 15.55 -6.40 10.15
N PHE A 62 14.74 -5.84 11.06
CA PHE A 62 13.91 -4.65 10.81
C PHE A 62 14.44 -3.46 11.59
N THR A 63 14.24 -2.26 11.04
CA THR A 63 14.57 -1.01 11.72
C THR A 63 13.49 -0.68 12.75
N PRO A 64 13.81 -0.55 14.06
CA PRO A 64 12.81 -0.22 15.05
C PRO A 64 12.11 1.10 14.74
N VAL A 65 10.78 1.14 14.92
CA VAL A 65 9.97 2.35 14.80
C VAL A 65 9.28 2.61 16.12
N ALA A 66 9.47 3.81 16.66
CA ALA A 66 8.80 4.24 17.88
C ALA A 66 7.41 4.84 17.55
N PRO A 67 6.45 4.80 18.49
CA PRO A 67 5.22 5.58 18.39
C PRO A 67 5.54 7.06 18.13
N GLY A 68 4.77 7.67 17.22
CA GLY A 68 4.91 9.08 16.84
C GLY A 68 3.57 9.79 16.88
N LYS A 69 3.51 11.07 16.47
CA LYS A 69 2.23 11.81 16.47
C LYS A 69 1.16 11.20 15.57
N ALA A 70 1.57 10.56 14.46
CA ALA A 70 0.66 9.85 13.58
C ALA A 70 0.09 8.57 14.18
N ASP A 71 0.79 7.96 15.13
CA ASP A 71 0.42 6.69 15.73
C ASP A 71 0.82 6.64 17.21
N PRO A 72 0.19 7.47 18.07
CA PRO A 72 0.54 7.55 19.48
C PRO A 72 0.20 6.27 20.24
N GLU A 73 -0.78 5.49 19.75
CA GLU A 73 -1.12 4.17 20.27
C GLU A 73 -0.14 3.07 19.84
N GLY A 74 0.76 3.36 18.88
CA GLY A 74 1.72 2.41 18.36
C GLY A 74 1.08 1.23 17.61
N ARG A 75 -0.02 1.46 16.87
CA ARG A 75 -0.71 0.43 16.07
C ARG A 75 0.22 -0.23 15.03
N THR A 76 1.20 0.53 14.55
CA THR A 76 2.12 0.14 13.49
C THR A 76 3.55 -0.13 13.99
N ILE A 77 3.79 -0.23 15.30
CA ILE A 77 5.09 -0.69 15.79
C ILE A 77 5.35 -2.14 15.35
N LEU A 78 6.62 -2.55 15.41
CA LEU A 78 7.01 -3.92 15.09
C LEU A 78 6.35 -4.93 16.06
N GLY A 79 5.92 -6.05 15.52
CA GLY A 79 5.29 -7.19 16.19
C GLY A 79 3.92 -7.57 15.60
N SER A 80 3.26 -6.64 14.89
CA SER A 80 1.95 -6.89 14.27
C SER A 80 2.04 -7.51 12.87
N GLY A 81 3.20 -7.43 12.22
CA GLY A 81 3.45 -7.81 10.83
C GLY A 81 3.10 -6.73 9.81
N ILE A 82 2.53 -5.59 10.22
CA ILE A 82 2.00 -4.58 9.29
C ILE A 82 3.11 -3.94 8.46
N ARG A 83 4.27 -3.61 9.05
CA ARG A 83 5.36 -2.97 8.32
C ARG A 83 6.16 -3.98 7.50
N ALA A 84 6.29 -5.21 7.98
CA ALA A 84 6.85 -6.31 7.19
C ALA A 84 6.00 -6.60 5.95
N ALA A 85 4.67 -6.70 6.10
CA ALA A 85 3.77 -6.86 4.97
C ALA A 85 3.88 -5.69 3.98
N ALA A 86 3.97 -4.44 4.46
CA ALA A 86 4.15 -3.29 3.59
C ALA A 86 5.41 -3.39 2.72
N ILE A 87 6.55 -3.80 3.29
CA ILE A 87 7.80 -3.99 2.54
C ILE A 87 7.71 -5.19 1.59
N ARG A 88 7.14 -6.31 2.05
CA ARG A 88 6.98 -7.53 1.24
C ARG A 88 6.10 -7.27 0.03
N GLU A 89 4.91 -6.72 0.22
CA GLU A 89 3.95 -6.45 -0.85
C GLU A 89 4.49 -5.42 -1.84
N LEU A 90 5.21 -4.39 -1.37
CA LEU A 90 5.88 -3.44 -2.26
C LEU A 90 6.96 -4.14 -3.12
N PHE A 91 7.69 -5.10 -2.56
CA PHE A 91 8.68 -5.87 -3.30
C PHE A 91 8.03 -6.85 -4.29
N GLU A 92 7.03 -7.59 -3.84
CA GLU A 92 6.24 -8.54 -4.64
C GLU A 92 5.58 -7.84 -5.83
N GLU A 93 4.81 -6.78 -5.59
CA GLU A 93 3.98 -6.14 -6.62
C GLU A 93 4.72 -5.06 -7.42
N ALA A 94 5.66 -4.31 -6.81
CA ALA A 94 6.34 -3.21 -7.47
C ALA A 94 7.84 -3.44 -7.72
N GLY A 95 8.43 -4.55 -7.25
CA GLY A 95 9.86 -4.81 -7.39
C GLY A 95 10.75 -3.87 -6.58
N VAL A 96 10.18 -3.10 -5.66
CA VAL A 96 10.91 -2.11 -4.85
C VAL A 96 11.10 -2.66 -3.44
N LEU A 97 12.35 -2.80 -3.00
CA LEU A 97 12.69 -3.26 -1.67
C LEU A 97 13.22 -2.12 -0.81
N LEU A 98 12.48 -1.78 0.26
CA LEU A 98 12.92 -0.82 1.27
C LEU A 98 13.87 -1.50 2.26
N ALA A 99 15.16 -1.30 2.05
CA ALA A 99 16.19 -1.82 2.92
C ALA A 99 17.41 -0.91 2.97
N TYR A 100 18.23 -1.13 3.99
CA TYR A 100 19.58 -0.62 4.08
C TYR A 100 20.57 -1.76 3.85
N ARG A 101 21.63 -1.48 3.07
CA ARG A 101 22.82 -2.33 2.93
C ARG A 101 24.01 -1.49 3.37
N ARG A 102 24.74 -1.92 4.41
CA ARG A 102 25.87 -1.16 4.98
C ARG A 102 25.49 0.29 5.34
N GLU A 103 24.34 0.46 6.00
CA GLU A 103 23.80 1.77 6.42
C GLU A 103 23.44 2.75 5.30
N GLN A 104 23.45 2.31 4.04
CA GLN A 104 22.99 3.08 2.89
C GLN A 104 21.69 2.49 2.36
N VAL A 105 20.81 3.32 1.81
CA VAL A 105 19.58 2.84 1.15
C VAL A 105 19.98 1.86 0.04
N LEU A 106 19.29 0.72 -0.03
CA LEU A 106 19.60 -0.33 -0.98
C LEU A 106 19.48 0.18 -2.42
N ALA A 107 20.60 0.07 -3.12
CA ALA A 107 20.68 0.12 -4.57
C ALA A 107 20.49 -1.29 -5.14
N ILE A 108 19.74 -1.43 -6.24
CA ILE A 108 19.68 -2.68 -7.01
C ILE A 108 20.29 -2.39 -8.38
N GLY A 109 21.60 -2.66 -8.50
CA GLY A 109 22.32 -2.48 -9.76
C GLY A 109 22.07 -3.62 -10.74
N GLU A 110 22.58 -3.52 -11.97
CA GLU A 110 22.41 -4.53 -13.01
C GLU A 110 22.81 -5.96 -12.56
N GLU A 111 23.87 -6.07 -11.76
CA GLU A 111 24.36 -7.34 -11.21
C GLU A 111 23.44 -7.95 -10.13
N ASP A 112 22.58 -7.14 -9.51
CA ASP A 112 21.64 -7.55 -8.47
C ASP A 112 20.30 -8.00 -9.06
N ILE A 113 19.88 -7.46 -10.22
CA ILE A 113 18.53 -7.63 -10.80
C ILE A 113 18.10 -9.09 -10.83
N ALA A 114 18.91 -9.98 -11.43
CA ALA A 114 18.55 -11.39 -11.56
C ALA A 114 18.40 -12.09 -10.20
N ARG A 115 19.19 -11.68 -9.19
CA ARG A 115 19.15 -12.27 -7.86
C ARG A 115 17.91 -11.82 -7.08
N PHE A 116 17.59 -10.52 -7.12
CA PHE A 116 16.37 -10.00 -6.51
C PHE A 116 15.10 -10.46 -7.24
N ASP A 117 15.15 -10.65 -8.56
CA ASP A 117 14.02 -11.25 -9.29
C ASP A 117 13.75 -12.69 -8.82
N ASN A 118 14.79 -13.49 -8.56
CA ASN A 118 14.61 -14.83 -7.97
C ASN A 118 13.96 -14.77 -6.58
N TYR A 119 14.33 -13.82 -5.72
CA TYR A 119 13.65 -13.62 -4.44
C TYR A 119 12.19 -13.23 -4.64
N ARG A 120 11.91 -12.30 -5.56
CA ARG A 120 10.55 -11.87 -5.88
C ARG A 120 9.68 -13.02 -6.37
N GLN A 121 10.21 -13.85 -7.28
CA GLN A 121 9.53 -15.07 -7.73
C GLN A 121 9.26 -16.05 -6.59
N ALA A 122 10.19 -16.18 -5.65
CA ALA A 122 10.03 -17.03 -4.47
C ALA A 122 8.86 -16.55 -3.58
N PHE A 123 8.79 -15.25 -3.32
CA PHE A 123 7.66 -14.64 -2.61
C PHE A 123 6.33 -14.88 -3.31
N ASN A 124 6.27 -14.66 -4.63
CA ASN A 124 5.06 -14.91 -5.44
C ASN A 124 4.61 -16.38 -5.40
N GLN A 125 5.54 -17.33 -5.23
CA GLN A 125 5.28 -18.76 -5.07
C GLN A 125 4.99 -19.17 -3.62
N ARG A 126 4.88 -18.21 -2.69
CA ARG A 126 4.68 -18.42 -1.25
C ARG A 126 5.80 -19.27 -0.60
N ASN A 127 7.02 -19.17 -1.12
CA ASN A 127 8.21 -19.85 -0.58
C ASN A 127 9.35 -18.86 -0.22
N GLY A 128 9.12 -17.56 -0.38
CA GLY A 128 10.06 -16.51 0.02
C GLY A 128 10.03 -16.22 1.52
N SER A 129 11.13 -15.68 2.05
CA SER A 129 11.28 -15.29 3.45
C SER A 129 12.05 -13.99 3.57
N LEU A 130 11.43 -12.97 4.21
CA LEU A 130 12.07 -11.67 4.45
C LEU A 130 13.33 -11.83 5.30
N ILE A 131 13.30 -12.72 6.31
CA ILE A 131 14.43 -12.95 7.22
C ILE A 131 15.61 -13.57 6.44
N GLU A 132 15.33 -14.60 5.64
CA GLU A 132 16.38 -15.31 4.90
C GLU A 132 17.00 -14.43 3.82
N MET A 133 16.16 -13.71 3.06
CA MET A 133 16.63 -12.73 2.08
C MET A 133 17.46 -11.65 2.77
N ALA A 134 16.97 -11.06 3.86
CA ALA A 134 17.70 -10.01 4.56
C ALA A 134 19.05 -10.49 5.09
N ARG A 135 19.13 -11.70 5.66
CA ARG A 135 20.40 -12.28 6.14
C ARG A 135 21.36 -12.60 5.00
N ALA A 136 20.88 -13.24 3.93
CA ALA A 136 21.70 -13.60 2.77
C ALA A 136 22.29 -12.36 2.09
N GLU A 137 21.50 -11.31 1.97
CA GLU A 137 21.86 -10.08 1.26
C GLU A 137 22.48 -9.00 2.18
N ASN A 138 22.68 -9.32 3.47
CA ASN A 138 23.17 -8.41 4.52
C ASN A 138 22.38 -7.10 4.58
N LEU A 139 21.06 -7.23 4.65
CA LEU A 139 20.10 -6.13 4.65
C LEU A 139 19.49 -5.91 6.03
N ARG A 140 19.19 -4.64 6.32
CA ARG A 140 18.28 -4.23 7.39
C ARG A 140 17.06 -3.59 6.74
N LEU A 141 15.88 -4.18 6.89
CA LEU A 141 14.64 -3.70 6.28
C LEU A 141 14.24 -2.34 6.86
N ALA A 142 13.97 -1.39 5.98
CA ALA A 142 13.91 0.05 6.29
C ALA A 142 12.49 0.49 6.68
N THR A 143 11.94 -0.13 7.72
CA THR A 143 10.59 0.13 8.25
C THR A 143 10.40 1.55 8.77
N ASP A 144 11.48 2.26 9.09
CA ASP A 144 11.56 3.68 9.41
C ASP A 144 11.31 4.60 8.20
N ARG A 145 11.42 4.09 6.97
CA ARG A 145 11.11 4.85 5.73
C ARG A 145 9.64 4.79 5.33
N LEU A 146 8.81 4.08 6.09
CA LEU A 146 7.37 4.02 5.90
C LEU A 146 6.68 5.07 6.78
N GLY A 147 6.23 6.16 6.16
CA GLY A 147 5.41 7.18 6.81
C GLY A 147 3.97 6.68 6.94
N TYR A 148 3.44 6.61 8.16
CA TYR A 148 2.06 6.13 8.38
C TYR A 148 1.06 7.22 7.97
N PHE A 149 0.20 6.89 7.01
CA PHE A 149 -0.58 7.89 6.28
C PHE A 149 -2.08 7.78 6.54
N ALA A 150 -2.64 6.57 6.44
CA ALA A 150 -4.09 6.39 6.62
C ALA A 150 -4.43 5.02 7.21
N HIS A 151 -5.63 4.90 7.77
CA HIS A 151 -6.13 3.67 8.35
C HIS A 151 -7.61 3.48 8.02
N TRP A 152 -7.91 2.42 7.25
CA TRP A 152 -9.25 2.19 6.73
C TRP A 152 -9.70 0.77 6.98
N ILE A 153 -10.90 0.62 7.54
CA ILE A 153 -11.56 -0.67 7.71
C ILE A 153 -12.72 -0.74 6.73
N THR A 154 -12.75 -1.81 5.93
CA THR A 154 -13.85 -2.05 4.98
C THR A 154 -15.20 -2.06 5.72
N PRO A 155 -16.26 -1.42 5.19
CA PRO A 155 -17.58 -1.34 5.82
C PRO A 155 -18.13 -2.71 6.24
N GLU A 156 -18.96 -2.71 7.27
CA GLU A 156 -19.80 -3.87 7.57
C GLU A 156 -20.77 -4.16 6.42
N GLY A 157 -21.14 -5.43 6.25
CA GLY A 157 -22.00 -5.89 5.15
C GLY A 157 -21.26 -6.25 3.86
N MET A 158 -19.98 -5.91 3.72
CA MET A 158 -19.14 -6.43 2.65
C MET A 158 -18.74 -7.90 2.90
N PRO A 159 -18.73 -8.77 1.87
CA PRO A 159 -18.38 -10.18 2.03
C PRO A 159 -16.89 -10.39 2.34
N LYS A 160 -16.03 -9.50 1.84
CA LYS A 160 -14.59 -9.48 2.10
C LYS A 160 -14.26 -8.15 2.77
N ARG A 161 -13.59 -8.20 3.92
CA ARG A 161 -13.24 -7.02 4.71
C ARG A 161 -11.77 -7.02 5.03
N PHE A 162 -11.18 -5.83 5.00
CA PHE A 162 -9.79 -5.57 5.34
C PHE A 162 -9.70 -4.44 6.36
N ASP A 163 -8.74 -4.56 7.24
CA ASP A 163 -8.28 -3.56 8.19
C ASP A 163 -6.90 -3.11 7.69
N THR A 164 -6.89 -2.02 6.89
CA THR A 164 -5.75 -1.66 6.04
C THR A 164 -5.04 -0.43 6.58
N HIS A 165 -3.75 -0.60 6.87
CA HIS A 165 -2.84 0.48 7.19
C HIS A 165 -2.08 0.93 5.95
N PHE A 166 -2.24 2.20 5.57
CA PHE A 166 -1.59 2.79 4.42
C PHE A 166 -0.31 3.52 4.85
N PHE A 167 0.77 3.28 4.10
CA PHE A 167 2.02 3.99 4.24
C PHE A 167 2.35 4.75 2.96
N ILE A 168 3.07 5.86 3.11
CA ILE A 168 3.75 6.53 2.00
C ILE A 168 5.26 6.35 2.14
N THR A 169 5.96 6.33 1.01
CA THR A 169 7.42 6.31 0.96
C THR A 169 7.94 6.88 -0.36
N THR A 170 9.21 7.27 -0.41
CA THR A 170 9.86 7.74 -1.64
C THR A 170 10.40 6.56 -2.44
N ALA A 171 10.21 6.56 -3.75
CA ALA A 171 10.89 5.66 -4.67
C ALA A 171 12.42 5.77 -4.52
N PRO A 172 13.13 4.67 -4.22
CA PRO A 172 14.60 4.68 -4.21
C PRO A 172 15.11 5.02 -5.62
N ALA A 173 16.02 6.00 -5.72
CA ALA A 173 16.51 6.51 -7.01
C ALA A 173 17.16 5.43 -7.89
N GLU A 174 17.70 4.39 -7.26
CA GLU A 174 18.45 3.30 -7.90
C GLU A 174 17.62 2.00 -8.02
N GLN A 175 16.29 2.12 -7.94
CA GLN A 175 15.36 1.00 -8.17
C GLN A 175 14.26 1.43 -9.14
N GLN A 176 13.93 0.56 -10.11
CA GLN A 176 12.85 0.81 -11.04
C GLN A 176 11.60 0.07 -10.60
N ALA A 177 10.54 0.81 -10.27
CA ALA A 177 9.24 0.20 -9.96
C ALA A 177 8.64 -0.47 -11.21
N ALA A 178 8.26 -1.72 -11.07
CA ALA A 178 7.65 -2.53 -12.13
C ALA A 178 6.66 -3.54 -11.55
N HIS A 179 5.50 -3.66 -12.20
CA HIS A 179 4.46 -4.63 -11.85
C HIS A 179 4.96 -6.08 -11.97
N ASP A 180 4.35 -7.01 -11.25
CA ASP A 180 4.82 -8.40 -11.09
C ASP A 180 4.42 -9.34 -12.24
N ARG A 181 3.48 -8.90 -13.10
CA ARG A 181 2.89 -9.65 -14.22
C ARG A 181 2.15 -10.93 -13.81
N LEU A 182 1.94 -11.15 -12.51
CA LEU A 182 1.23 -12.31 -11.98
C LEU A 182 -0.08 -11.88 -11.36
N GLU A 183 -0.02 -11.06 -10.31
CA GLU A 183 -1.19 -10.50 -9.64
C GLU A 183 -1.60 -9.14 -10.23
N THR A 184 -0.68 -8.50 -10.95
CA THR A 184 -0.86 -7.18 -11.54
C THR A 184 -0.55 -7.18 -13.03
N SER A 185 -1.42 -6.58 -13.85
CA SER A 185 -1.29 -6.56 -15.31
C SER A 185 -0.62 -5.30 -15.86
N GLU A 186 -0.55 -4.25 -15.05
CA GLU A 186 -0.02 -2.95 -15.42
C GLU A 186 0.55 -2.26 -14.17
N GLY A 187 1.61 -1.47 -14.35
CA GLY A 187 2.18 -0.60 -13.33
C GLY A 187 2.43 0.76 -13.94
N ILE A 188 1.91 1.81 -13.32
CA ILE A 188 1.91 3.17 -13.86
C ILE A 188 2.30 4.19 -12.80
N TRP A 189 3.15 5.14 -13.20
CA TRP A 189 3.34 6.39 -12.48
C TRP A 189 2.32 7.40 -12.98
N ILE A 190 1.50 7.93 -12.07
CA ILE A 190 0.42 8.86 -12.40
C ILE A 190 0.31 9.92 -11.30
N SER A 191 -0.04 11.16 -11.67
CA SER A 191 -0.35 12.18 -10.66
C SER A 191 -1.68 11.83 -9.98
N PRO A 192 -1.84 12.11 -8.67
CA PRO A 192 -3.11 11.84 -7.98
C PRO A 192 -4.31 12.53 -8.65
N ALA A 193 -4.11 13.76 -9.15
CA ALA A 193 -5.13 14.52 -9.86
C ALA A 193 -5.55 13.84 -11.19
N GLU A 194 -4.59 13.35 -11.98
CA GLU A 194 -4.92 12.66 -13.25
C GLU A 194 -5.58 11.30 -13.01
N ALA A 195 -5.17 10.57 -11.97
CA ALA A 195 -5.82 9.30 -11.61
C ALA A 195 -7.30 9.51 -11.25
N LEU A 196 -7.61 10.56 -10.49
CA LEU A 196 -8.99 10.95 -10.16
C LEU A 196 -9.77 11.37 -11.41
N ALA A 197 -9.22 12.26 -12.23
CA ALA A 197 -9.87 12.72 -13.45
C ALA A 197 -10.12 11.59 -14.46
N SER A 198 -9.17 10.67 -14.62
CA SER A 198 -9.34 9.47 -15.45
C SER A 198 -10.38 8.50 -14.91
N SER A 199 -10.51 8.42 -13.58
CA SER A 199 -11.56 7.62 -12.94
C SER A 199 -12.95 8.20 -13.18
N GLU A 200 -13.10 9.51 -13.10
CA GLU A 200 -14.36 10.22 -13.43
C GLU A 200 -14.77 10.02 -14.90
N ARG A 201 -13.79 9.86 -15.81
CA ARG A 201 -14.03 9.49 -17.22
C ARG A 201 -14.31 8.00 -17.44
N GLY A 202 -14.16 7.16 -16.42
CA GLY A 202 -14.35 5.70 -16.50
C GLY A 202 -13.17 4.93 -17.13
N GLU A 203 -12.02 5.58 -17.30
CA GLU A 203 -10.82 5.01 -17.94
C GLU A 203 -9.86 4.39 -16.92
N PHE A 204 -9.94 4.84 -15.67
CA PHE A 204 -9.08 4.42 -14.56
C PHE A 204 -9.94 3.97 -13.38
N PRO A 205 -10.47 2.73 -13.39
CA PRO A 205 -11.39 2.26 -12.37
C PRO A 205 -10.67 2.20 -11.00
N LEU A 206 -11.25 2.88 -10.02
CA LEU A 206 -10.72 3.01 -8.66
C LEU A 206 -11.72 2.51 -7.61
N VAL A 207 -11.22 2.22 -6.42
CA VAL A 207 -12.04 1.87 -5.26
C VAL A 207 -12.16 3.05 -4.31
N PHE A 208 -13.25 3.09 -3.53
CA PHE A 208 -13.57 4.20 -2.63
C PHE A 208 -12.40 4.65 -1.74
N ALA A 209 -11.74 3.72 -1.04
CA ALA A 209 -10.60 4.05 -0.19
C ALA A 209 -9.44 4.68 -0.98
N THR A 210 -9.15 4.17 -2.18
CA THR A 210 -8.10 4.69 -3.08
C THR A 210 -8.43 6.09 -3.58
N ILE A 211 -9.70 6.37 -3.92
CA ILE A 211 -10.16 7.72 -4.30
C ILE A 211 -9.86 8.72 -3.18
N HIS A 212 -10.15 8.37 -1.93
CA HIS A 212 -9.86 9.25 -0.79
C HIS A 212 -8.35 9.47 -0.58
N GLN A 213 -7.53 8.42 -0.71
CA GLN A 213 -6.08 8.57 -0.58
C GLN A 213 -5.50 9.44 -1.70
N LEU A 214 -5.98 9.29 -2.94
CA LEU A 214 -5.54 10.13 -4.06
C LEU A 214 -5.96 11.58 -3.88
N ARG A 215 -7.15 11.85 -3.32
CA ARG A 215 -7.60 13.22 -3.00
C ARG A 215 -6.70 13.87 -1.94
N GLU A 216 -6.31 13.12 -0.92
CA GLU A 216 -5.39 13.61 0.11
C GLU A 216 -3.99 13.84 -0.47
N LEU A 217 -3.48 12.90 -1.26
CA LEU A 217 -2.19 13.04 -1.94
C LEU A 217 -2.15 14.21 -2.93
N ALA A 218 -3.28 14.52 -3.59
CA ALA A 218 -3.38 15.64 -4.53
C ALA A 218 -3.17 17.02 -3.86
N ALA A 219 -3.21 17.11 -2.54
CA ALA A 219 -2.96 18.34 -1.81
C ALA A 219 -1.46 18.66 -1.63
N PHE A 220 -0.57 17.68 -1.83
CA PHE A 220 0.87 17.87 -1.64
C PHE A 220 1.59 18.26 -2.93
N HIS A 221 2.58 19.14 -2.81
CA HIS A 221 3.36 19.67 -3.93
C HIS A 221 4.74 19.02 -4.05
N SER A 222 5.14 18.23 -3.05
CA SER A 222 6.39 17.45 -3.06
C SER A 222 6.27 16.20 -2.19
N VAL A 223 7.11 15.20 -2.46
CA VAL A 223 7.19 13.98 -1.65
C VAL A 223 7.67 14.31 -0.24
N GLN A 224 8.56 15.30 -0.09
CA GLN A 224 9.00 15.78 1.21
C GLN A 224 7.83 16.29 2.05
N GLU A 225 6.99 17.16 1.49
CA GLU A 225 5.81 17.70 2.17
C GLU A 225 4.86 16.57 2.60
N ALA A 226 4.60 15.61 1.71
CA ALA A 226 3.78 14.45 2.02
C ALA A 226 4.35 13.63 3.18
N LEU A 227 5.65 13.34 3.18
CA LEU A 227 6.35 12.62 4.26
C LEU A 227 6.33 13.37 5.58
N GLU A 228 6.57 14.67 5.56
CA GLU A 228 6.52 15.52 6.76
C GLU A 228 5.13 15.47 7.41
N SER A 229 4.06 15.40 6.62
CA SER A 229 2.68 15.31 7.14
C SER A 229 2.47 14.08 8.05
N THR A 230 3.09 12.94 7.72
CA THR A 230 3.03 11.68 8.50
C THR A 230 3.74 11.76 9.85
N THR A 231 4.46 12.85 10.13
CA THR A 231 5.10 13.09 11.43
C THR A 231 4.32 14.09 12.28
N MET A 232 3.32 14.76 11.70
CA MET A 232 2.66 15.93 12.27
C MET A 232 1.19 15.70 12.61
N GLN A 233 0.52 14.78 11.91
CA GLN A 233 -0.93 14.58 12.01
C GLN A 233 -1.26 13.17 12.48
N HIS A 234 -2.22 13.06 13.40
CA HIS A 234 -2.73 11.78 13.89
C HIS A 234 -3.56 11.06 12.82
N VAL A 235 -3.29 9.77 12.59
CA VAL A 235 -4.04 8.96 11.63
C VAL A 235 -5.30 8.37 12.28
N ALA A 236 -6.45 8.95 11.95
CA ALA A 236 -7.75 8.43 12.37
C ALA A 236 -8.11 7.13 11.63
N THR A 237 -8.90 6.28 12.28
CA THR A 237 -9.48 5.09 11.65
C THR A 237 -10.76 5.47 10.91
N HIS A 238 -10.80 5.26 9.60
CA HIS A 238 -11.99 5.45 8.79
C HIS A 238 -12.72 4.12 8.58
N VAL A 239 -13.99 4.08 8.97
CA VAL A 239 -14.90 2.95 8.69
C VAL A 239 -16.06 3.50 7.88
N PRO A 240 -16.04 3.37 6.54
CA PRO A 240 -17.16 3.79 5.71
C PRO A 240 -18.43 3.04 6.06
N ILE A 241 -19.58 3.57 5.65
CA ILE A 241 -20.90 2.96 5.83
C ILE A 241 -21.38 2.46 4.47
N LEU A 242 -21.82 1.20 4.41
CA LEU A 242 -22.47 0.61 3.24
C LEU A 242 -23.98 0.77 3.35
N GLU A 243 -24.59 1.43 2.37
CA GLU A 243 -26.03 1.56 2.22
C GLU A 243 -26.52 0.71 1.05
N GLN A 244 -27.42 -0.24 1.33
CA GLN A 244 -28.06 -1.05 0.31
C GLN A 244 -29.27 -0.31 -0.28
N ARG A 245 -29.44 -0.39 -1.60
CA ARG A 245 -30.58 0.20 -2.32
C ARG A 245 -31.12 -0.71 -3.41
N ALA A 246 -32.31 -0.41 -3.92
CA ALA A 246 -32.83 -1.07 -5.12
C ALA A 246 -31.88 -0.80 -6.30
N GLY A 247 -31.21 -1.84 -6.80
CA GLY A 247 -30.27 -1.74 -7.94
C GLY A 247 -28.79 -1.55 -7.60
N GLY A 248 -28.37 -1.75 -6.34
CA GLY A 248 -26.94 -1.79 -5.98
C GLY A 248 -26.65 -1.33 -4.56
N ALA A 249 -25.41 -0.91 -4.31
CA ALA A 249 -24.99 -0.38 -3.02
C ALA A 249 -24.27 0.96 -3.17
N ARG A 250 -24.31 1.76 -2.10
CA ARG A 250 -23.57 3.02 -1.98
C ARG A 250 -22.67 2.97 -0.75
N VAL A 251 -21.54 3.66 -0.80
CA VAL A 251 -20.62 3.80 0.33
C VAL A 251 -20.31 5.27 0.57
N TYR A 252 -20.18 5.65 1.84
CA TYR A 252 -19.87 7.02 2.26
C TYR A 252 -19.16 7.02 3.61
N LEU A 253 -18.53 8.14 3.97
CA LEU A 253 -17.92 8.31 5.29
C LEU A 253 -18.98 8.72 6.33
N PRO A 254 -18.85 8.30 7.60
CA PRO A 254 -19.71 8.80 8.67
C PRO A 254 -19.71 10.34 8.73
N GLY A 255 -20.90 10.95 8.65
CA GLY A 255 -21.06 12.41 8.64
C GLY A 255 -20.92 13.06 7.26
N ASP A 256 -20.80 12.27 6.19
CA ASP A 256 -20.72 12.71 4.79
C ASP A 256 -21.80 12.04 3.92
N ASP A 257 -23.02 11.97 4.45
CA ASP A 257 -24.17 11.27 3.83
C ASP A 257 -24.68 11.93 2.54
N ASP A 258 -24.27 13.17 2.24
CA ASP A 258 -24.59 13.84 0.98
C ASP A 258 -23.67 13.39 -0.18
N ASN A 259 -22.47 12.85 0.11
CA ASN A 259 -21.46 12.49 -0.89
C ASN A 259 -21.29 10.97 -1.03
N LYS A 260 -22.39 10.28 -1.35
CA LYS A 260 -22.40 8.82 -1.52
C LYS A 260 -21.77 8.37 -2.84
N TRP A 261 -20.83 7.44 -2.77
CA TRP A 261 -20.23 6.80 -3.95
C TRP A 261 -20.97 5.51 -4.32
N ASP A 262 -21.27 5.34 -5.60
CA ASP A 262 -21.92 4.12 -6.11
C ASP A 262 -20.91 2.98 -6.19
N VAL A 263 -21.18 1.88 -5.49
CA VAL A 263 -20.29 0.71 -5.48
C VAL A 263 -20.47 -0.09 -6.77
N PRO A 264 -19.41 -0.29 -7.58
CA PRO A 264 -19.45 -1.12 -8.78
C PRO A 264 -19.95 -2.54 -8.49
N GLU A 265 -20.76 -3.11 -9.39
CA GLU A 265 -21.35 -4.44 -9.19
C GLU A 265 -20.32 -5.56 -9.01
N ASN A 266 -19.17 -5.46 -9.69
CA ASN A 266 -18.08 -6.43 -9.55
C ASN A 266 -17.42 -6.43 -8.16
N MET A 267 -17.67 -5.39 -7.34
CA MET A 267 -17.14 -5.28 -5.98
C MET A 267 -18.12 -5.72 -4.89
N THR A 268 -19.40 -5.95 -5.24
CA THR A 268 -20.43 -6.42 -4.29
C THR A 268 -20.71 -7.92 -4.40
N ARG A 269 -20.16 -8.59 -5.42
CA ARG A 269 -20.33 -10.04 -5.63
C ARG A 269 -19.37 -10.83 -4.73
N SER A 270 -19.91 -11.84 -4.05
CA SER A 270 -19.24 -12.75 -3.11
C SER A 270 -18.30 -13.74 -3.78
#